data_AF-A2G286-F1
#
_entry.id   AF-A2G286-F1
#
_cell.length_a   1.000
_cell.length_b   1.000
_cell.length_c   1.000
_cell.angle_alpha   90.00
_cell.angle_beta   90.00
_cell.angle_gamma   90.00
#
_symmetry.space_group_name_H-M   'P 1'
#
loop_
_entity.id
_entity.type
_entity.pdbx_description
1 polymer ?
#
loop_
_entity_poly.entity_id
_entity_poly.type
_entity_poly.pdbx_seq_one_letter_code
_entity_poly.pdbx_strand_id
1 'polypeptide(L)'
;MTLQVAISVLNADQTKVKKQVLSKSRVLLEYPCKDTDSSCFPYQVVFPRGIYKIELYGASGGGYNSSTIGGKGSYTSGYINFKTLTTMFFYLGQKGSPNGPNSYNGGGHGVLSLEGKYGGSGGGATDMRYVSGDWDNLDSLKSRIMVAAGGSGTEDHWAIIEGSPGGTLTGYDGSRALKPGCTNRSALDIAVRATQTSGGKGGVGYEGNINRGESGSFGKAGGQPNNQWGSGGGGLLWRWCWSCC
;
A
#
# COMPACT_ATOMS: atom_id res chain seq x y z
N MET A 1 -29.02 24.27 -5.16
CA MET A 1 -29.32 23.17 -4.21
C MET A 1 -28.05 22.40 -3.96
N THR A 2 -27.53 22.43 -2.73
CA THR A 2 -26.25 21.76 -2.41
C THR A 2 -26.54 20.31 -2.03
N LEU A 3 -26.00 19.35 -2.78
CA LEU A 3 -26.14 17.91 -2.48
C LEU A 3 -25.47 17.62 -1.14
N GLN A 4 -26.22 17.05 -0.20
CA GLN A 4 -25.69 16.66 1.11
C GLN A 4 -25.15 15.24 1.06
N VAL A 5 -23.89 15.04 1.43
CA VAL A 5 -23.27 13.73 1.52
C VAL A 5 -23.21 13.32 2.99
N ALA A 6 -23.61 12.09 3.29
CA ALA A 6 -23.47 11.52 4.64
C ALA A 6 -22.24 10.63 4.69
N ILE A 7 -21.38 10.87 5.68
CA ILE A 7 -20.14 10.14 5.88
C ILE A 7 -20.17 9.52 7.27
N SER A 8 -19.70 8.29 7.40
CA SER A 8 -19.51 7.63 8.68
C SER A 8 -18.23 6.84 8.71
N VAL A 9 -17.51 6.87 9.83
CA VAL A 9 -16.36 5.97 10.07
C VAL A 9 -16.92 4.69 10.65
N LEU A 10 -16.57 3.54 10.07
CA LEU A 10 -16.92 2.24 10.62
C LEU A 10 -15.94 1.84 11.73
N ASN A 11 -16.25 0.81 12.51
CA ASN A 11 -15.29 0.10 13.37
C ASN A 11 -15.01 -1.30 12.79
N ALA A 12 -14.35 -2.16 13.59
CA ALA A 12 -13.96 -3.51 13.20
C ALA A 12 -15.17 -4.40 12.87
N ASP A 13 -16.26 -4.27 13.63
CA ASP A 13 -17.49 -5.04 13.41
C ASP A 13 -18.43 -4.43 12.36
N GLN A 14 -17.94 -3.42 11.61
CA GLN A 14 -18.66 -2.69 10.58
C GLN A 14 -19.85 -1.86 11.07
N THR A 15 -19.92 -1.56 12.36
CA THR A 15 -20.84 -0.56 12.91
C THR A 15 -20.24 0.85 12.86
N LYS A 16 -21.09 1.88 13.01
CA LYS A 16 -20.68 3.28 12.84
C LYS A 16 -20.16 3.85 14.15
N VAL A 17 -18.95 4.42 14.13
CA VAL A 17 -18.35 5.12 15.26
C VAL A 17 -18.75 6.60 15.29
N LYS A 18 -18.75 7.24 14.12
CA LYS A 18 -19.06 8.67 13.97
C LYS A 18 -19.78 8.91 12.67
N LYS A 19 -20.87 9.69 12.69
CA LYS A 19 -21.62 10.10 11.50
C LYS A 19 -21.59 11.62 11.36
N GLN A 20 -21.39 12.10 10.14
CA GLN A 20 -21.43 13.51 9.79
C GLN A 20 -22.17 13.70 8.46
N VAL A 21 -22.99 14.74 8.37
CA VAL A 21 -23.63 15.17 7.12
C VAL A 21 -22.95 16.45 6.67
N LEU A 22 -22.46 16.46 5.44
CA LEU A 22 -21.68 17.55 4.86
C LEU A 22 -22.43 18.15 3.68
N SER A 23 -22.52 19.48 3.65
CA SER A 23 -23.09 20.26 2.54
C SER A 23 -22.00 20.98 1.72
N LYS A 24 -20.75 20.53 1.80
CA LYS A 24 -19.63 21.14 1.08
C LYS A 24 -19.52 20.58 -0.34
N SER A 25 -19.05 21.39 -1.28
CA SER A 25 -18.72 20.97 -2.65
C SER A 25 -17.49 20.05 -2.73
N ARG A 26 -16.62 20.08 -1.70
CA ARG A 26 -15.44 19.22 -1.55
C ARG A 26 -15.36 18.69 -0.14
N VAL A 27 -15.01 17.41 -0.02
CA VAL A 27 -14.72 16.75 1.25
C VAL A 27 -13.35 16.09 1.14
N LEU A 28 -12.49 16.32 2.14
CA LEU A 28 -11.23 15.63 2.30
C LEU A 28 -11.41 14.57 3.38
N LEU A 29 -11.04 13.33 3.06
CA LEU A 29 -10.98 12.23 4.01
C LEU A 29 -9.51 11.94 4.29
N GLU A 30 -9.11 12.06 5.55
CA GLU A 30 -7.77 11.73 6.02
C GLU A 30 -7.77 10.33 6.62
N TYR A 31 -6.61 9.69 6.72
CA TYR A 31 -6.49 8.37 7.32
C TYR A 31 -7.12 8.37 8.73
N PRO A 32 -8.13 7.53 9.01
CA PRO A 32 -8.98 7.70 10.20
C PRO A 32 -8.38 7.10 11.47
N CYS A 33 -7.22 6.47 11.39
CA CYS A 33 -6.60 5.70 12.47
C CYS A 33 -5.22 6.27 12.82
N LYS A 34 -4.63 5.78 13.91
CA LYS A 34 -3.25 6.14 14.24
C LYS A 34 -2.29 5.37 13.33
N ASP A 35 -1.18 6.01 12.98
CA ASP A 35 -0.12 5.39 12.16
C ASP A 35 0.53 4.16 12.83
N THR A 36 0.29 3.94 14.12
CA THR A 36 0.79 2.78 14.88
C THR A 36 -0.14 1.58 14.85
N ASP A 37 -1.39 1.75 14.42
CA ASP A 37 -2.40 0.69 14.49
C ASP A 37 -2.34 -0.14 13.19
N SER A 38 -2.18 -1.46 13.33
CA SER A 38 -2.20 -2.40 12.19
C SER A 38 -3.61 -2.69 11.67
N SER A 39 -4.64 -2.28 12.43
CA SER A 39 -6.04 -2.39 12.06
C SER A 39 -6.65 -1.00 11.89
N CYS A 40 -7.33 -0.78 10.78
CA CYS A 40 -8.07 0.45 10.54
C CYS A 40 -9.43 0.18 9.91
N PHE A 41 -10.28 1.19 9.94
CA PHE A 41 -11.67 1.08 9.53
C PHE A 41 -11.98 1.99 8.34
N PRO A 42 -12.83 1.53 7.40
CA PRO A 42 -13.16 2.32 6.23
C PRO A 42 -14.16 3.44 6.58
N TYR A 43 -14.20 4.45 5.70
CA TYR A 43 -15.34 5.37 5.65
C TYR A 43 -16.48 4.73 4.87
N GLN A 44 -17.68 4.73 5.43
CA GLN A 44 -18.92 4.56 4.69
C GLN A 44 -19.40 5.94 4.21
N VAL A 45 -19.58 6.11 2.91
CA VAL A 45 -20.09 7.32 2.29
C VAL A 45 -21.37 7.00 1.53
N VAL A 46 -22.44 7.73 1.85
CA VAL A 46 -23.72 7.65 1.14
C VAL A 46 -23.81 8.81 0.16
N PHE A 47 -23.75 8.49 -1.13
CA PHE A 47 -23.88 9.45 -2.21
C PHE A 47 -25.34 9.51 -2.67
N PRO A 48 -25.99 10.69 -2.59
CA PRO A 48 -27.22 10.95 -3.33
C PRO A 48 -26.99 10.83 -4.84
N ARG A 49 -28.09 10.83 -5.60
CA ARG A 49 -28.02 10.89 -7.07
C ARG A 49 -27.25 12.12 -7.52
N GLY A 50 -26.24 11.93 -8.35
CA GLY A 50 -25.40 13.02 -8.84
C GLY A 50 -24.11 12.55 -9.50
N ILE A 51 -23.36 13.50 -10.04
CA ILE A 51 -22.04 13.27 -10.61
C ILE A 51 -21.01 13.80 -9.60
N TYR A 52 -20.07 12.94 -9.22
CA TYR A 52 -19.04 13.24 -8.23
C TYR A 52 -17.67 13.02 -8.84
N LYS A 53 -16.75 13.96 -8.61
CA LYS A 53 -15.33 13.73 -8.85
C LYS A 53 -14.75 13.05 -7.61
N ILE A 54 -14.16 11.89 -7.78
CA ILE A 54 -13.46 11.15 -6.74
C ILE A 54 -11.97 11.21 -7.03
N GLU A 55 -11.17 11.45 -6.00
CA GLU A 55 -9.72 11.57 -6.07
C GLU A 55 -9.12 10.73 -4.94
N LEU A 56 -8.29 9.75 -5.29
CA LEU A 56 -7.65 8.85 -4.34
C LEU A 56 -6.13 9.02 -4.42
N TYR A 57 -5.49 9.01 -3.26
CA TYR A 57 -4.04 9.07 -3.09
C TYR A 57 -3.60 7.86 -2.28
N GLY A 58 -2.71 7.05 -2.84
CA GLY A 58 -2.09 5.95 -2.10
C GLY A 58 -1.10 6.50 -1.07
N ALA A 59 -0.87 5.73 -0.01
CA ALA A 59 0.07 6.15 1.02
C ALA A 59 1.53 5.99 0.58
N SER A 60 2.43 6.81 1.12
CA SER A 60 3.86 6.63 0.88
C SER A 60 4.40 5.43 1.65
N GLY A 61 5.45 4.81 1.13
CA GLY A 61 6.27 3.89 1.90
C GLY A 61 7.03 4.58 3.03
N GLY A 62 7.64 3.75 3.88
CA GLY A 62 8.53 4.15 4.95
C GLY A 62 9.89 4.53 4.41
N GLY A 63 10.43 5.63 4.92
CA GLY A 63 11.80 6.06 4.68
C GLY A 63 12.64 5.84 5.93
N TYR A 64 13.89 5.43 5.77
CA TYR A 64 14.82 5.21 6.89
C TYR A 64 15.08 6.50 7.70
N ASN A 65 15.27 7.64 7.02
CA ASN A 65 15.51 8.94 7.64
C ASN A 65 14.92 10.08 6.81
N SER A 66 15.14 11.34 7.20
CA SER A 66 14.60 12.52 6.50
C SER A 66 15.11 12.70 5.07
N SER A 67 16.27 12.12 4.74
CA SER A 67 16.92 12.19 3.44
C SER A 67 16.60 10.97 2.56
N THR A 68 16.27 9.82 3.16
CA THR A 68 15.87 8.61 2.45
C THR A 68 14.36 8.47 2.50
N ILE A 69 13.68 8.97 1.46
CA ILE A 69 12.22 8.97 1.42
C ILE A 69 11.66 7.66 0.86
N GLY A 70 10.61 7.16 1.51
CA GLY A 70 9.77 6.10 0.96
C GLY A 70 9.12 6.54 -0.36
N GLY A 71 8.77 5.56 -1.16
CA GLY A 71 8.12 5.77 -2.44
C GLY A 71 6.78 6.43 -2.24
N LYS A 72 6.44 7.38 -3.10
CA LYS A 72 5.13 8.05 -3.04
C LYS A 72 4.04 7.11 -3.52
N GLY A 73 2.87 7.15 -2.91
CA GLY A 73 1.70 6.46 -3.47
C GLY A 73 1.28 7.08 -4.81
N SER A 74 0.55 6.31 -5.59
CA SER A 74 -0.04 6.77 -6.85
C SER A 74 -1.27 7.65 -6.61
N TYR A 75 -1.74 8.28 -7.68
CA TYR A 75 -2.96 9.07 -7.71
C TYR A 75 -3.89 8.53 -8.78
N THR A 76 -5.19 8.47 -8.47
CA THR A 76 -6.23 8.21 -9.46
C THR A 76 -7.39 9.16 -9.23
N SER A 77 -8.04 9.56 -10.32
CA SER A 77 -9.27 10.35 -10.25
C SER A 77 -10.23 10.01 -11.36
N GLY A 78 -11.50 10.30 -11.14
CA GLY A 78 -12.55 10.08 -12.12
C GLY A 78 -13.89 10.66 -11.70
N TYR A 79 -14.77 10.81 -12.67
CA TYR A 79 -16.16 11.19 -12.44
C TYR A 79 -17.04 9.95 -12.38
N ILE A 80 -17.88 9.84 -11.35
CA ILE A 80 -18.85 8.76 -11.19
C ILE A 80 -20.25 9.36 -11.13
N ASN A 81 -21.16 8.79 -11.92
CA ASN A 81 -22.55 9.18 -11.97
C ASN A 81 -23.42 8.20 -11.20
N PHE A 82 -23.73 8.52 -9.94
CA PHE A 82 -24.67 7.74 -9.15
C PHE A 82 -26.09 8.06 -9.60
N LYS A 83 -26.78 7.06 -10.17
CA LYS A 83 -28.16 7.21 -10.66
C LYS A 83 -29.19 7.14 -9.54
N THR A 84 -28.84 6.51 -8.43
CA THR A 84 -29.66 6.32 -7.23
C THR A 84 -28.81 6.60 -6.00
N LEU A 85 -29.47 6.66 -4.83
CA LEU A 85 -28.77 6.72 -3.54
C LEU A 85 -27.86 5.48 -3.41
N THR A 86 -26.55 5.69 -3.36
CA THR A 86 -25.55 4.61 -3.40
C THR A 86 -24.61 4.72 -2.21
N THR A 87 -24.30 3.59 -1.58
CA THR A 87 -23.31 3.54 -0.50
C THR A 87 -22.00 2.99 -1.05
N MET A 88 -20.89 3.67 -0.73
CA MET A 88 -19.53 3.26 -1.07
C MET A 88 -18.67 3.24 0.18
N PHE A 89 -17.63 2.41 0.16
CA PHE A 89 -16.68 2.26 1.25
C PHE A 89 -15.29 2.70 0.79
N PHE A 90 -14.64 3.58 1.55
CA PHE A 90 -13.30 4.08 1.26
C PHE A 90 -12.31 3.51 2.27
N TYR A 91 -11.36 2.74 1.77
CA TYR A 91 -10.26 2.18 2.54
C TYR A 91 -9.05 3.04 2.26
N LEU A 92 -8.64 3.85 3.24
CA LEU A 92 -7.47 4.73 3.09
C LEU A 92 -6.21 3.99 3.52
N GLY A 93 -5.16 4.08 2.72
CA GLY A 93 -3.90 3.39 3.01
C GLY A 93 -3.12 4.04 4.15
N GLN A 94 -2.46 3.20 4.95
CA GLN A 94 -1.55 3.67 6.00
C GLN A 94 -0.18 3.99 5.43
N LYS A 95 0.47 5.03 5.95
CA LYS A 95 1.86 5.35 5.62
C LYS A 95 2.79 4.23 6.11
N GLY A 96 3.75 3.84 5.28
CA GLY A 96 4.80 2.91 5.68
C GLY A 96 5.71 3.50 6.77
N SER A 97 6.30 2.62 7.56
CA SER A 97 7.19 2.96 8.68
C SER A 97 8.67 2.69 8.32
N PRO A 98 9.62 3.40 8.94
CA PRO A 98 11.06 3.27 8.63
C PRO A 98 11.64 1.87 8.84
N ASN A 99 11.13 1.16 9.82
CA ASN A 99 11.51 -0.19 10.24
C ASN A 99 10.23 -0.86 10.67
N GLY A 100 9.66 -1.79 9.89
CA GLY A 100 8.38 -2.23 10.40
C GLY A 100 7.47 -3.17 9.69
N PRO A 101 6.33 -3.39 10.38
CA PRO A 101 5.30 -4.31 9.99
C PRO A 101 4.62 -3.86 8.70
N ASN A 102 3.83 -4.78 8.14
CA ASN A 102 2.87 -4.45 7.09
C ASN A 102 2.04 -3.23 7.49
N SER A 103 1.77 -2.37 6.51
CA SER A 103 0.87 -1.25 6.70
C SER A 103 -0.53 -1.60 6.20
N TYR A 104 -1.55 -1.00 6.82
CA TYR A 104 -2.95 -1.23 6.52
C TYR A 104 -3.27 -0.97 5.05
N ASN A 105 -4.25 -1.74 4.54
CA ASN A 105 -4.64 -1.81 3.14
C ASN A 105 -3.51 -2.22 2.19
N GLY A 106 -2.70 -3.16 2.69
CA GLY A 106 -1.91 -4.04 1.86
C GLY A 106 -0.41 -3.79 1.87
N GLY A 107 0.11 -2.70 2.43
CA GLY A 107 1.54 -2.39 2.33
C GLY A 107 2.45 -3.45 2.97
N GLY A 108 3.60 -3.71 2.36
CA GLY A 108 4.46 -4.84 2.70
C GLY A 108 5.41 -4.60 3.84
N HIS A 109 5.85 -5.69 4.46
CA HIS A 109 6.78 -5.70 5.58
C HIS A 109 8.19 -5.35 5.12
N GLY A 110 8.84 -4.40 5.80
CA GLY A 110 10.26 -4.10 5.61
C GLY A 110 11.13 -4.72 6.70
N VAL A 111 12.46 -4.68 6.57
CA VAL A 111 13.35 -5.21 7.61
C VAL A 111 13.38 -4.30 8.84
N LEU A 112 13.08 -4.86 10.02
CA LEU A 112 13.40 -4.28 11.32
C LEU A 112 14.91 -4.25 11.48
N SER A 113 15.45 -3.07 11.77
CA SER A 113 16.87 -2.79 12.03
C SER A 113 17.62 -3.87 12.82
N LEU A 114 18.13 -4.90 12.14
CA LEU A 114 19.06 -5.87 12.69
C LEU A 114 20.45 -5.52 12.13
N GLU A 115 21.43 -5.32 13.01
CA GLU A 115 22.85 -5.20 12.62
C GLU A 115 23.16 -4.11 11.57
N GLY A 116 22.42 -2.99 11.58
CA GLY A 116 22.63 -1.87 10.64
C GLY A 116 21.98 -2.04 9.27
N LYS A 117 21.06 -3.00 9.13
CA LYS A 117 20.27 -3.23 7.91
C LYS A 117 18.90 -2.61 8.06
N TYR A 118 18.50 -1.74 7.15
CA TYR A 118 17.22 -1.02 7.26
C TYR A 118 16.32 -1.30 6.06
N GLY A 119 15.05 -1.61 6.33
CA GLY A 119 14.02 -1.76 5.31
C GLY A 119 12.73 -1.11 5.76
N GLY A 120 12.33 -0.05 5.07
CA GLY A 120 11.02 0.57 5.27
C GLY A 120 9.90 -0.37 4.85
N SER A 121 8.77 -0.34 5.56
CA SER A 121 7.55 -0.99 5.07
C SER A 121 6.96 -0.18 3.93
N GLY A 122 6.21 -0.82 3.03
CA GLY A 122 5.50 -0.08 2.00
C GLY A 122 4.24 0.57 2.53
N GLY A 123 3.74 1.57 1.83
CA GLY A 123 2.48 2.24 2.15
C GLY A 123 1.28 1.44 1.66
N GLY A 124 0.15 1.60 2.32
CA GLY A 124 -1.13 1.02 1.93
C GLY A 124 -1.72 1.65 0.67
N ALA A 125 -2.54 0.88 -0.03
CA ALA A 125 -3.36 1.40 -1.11
C ALA A 125 -4.52 2.23 -0.55
N THR A 126 -5.05 3.13 -1.36
CA THR A 126 -6.33 3.78 -1.10
C THR A 126 -7.32 3.36 -2.16
N ASP A 127 -8.47 2.81 -1.77
CA ASP A 127 -9.45 2.31 -2.73
C ASP A 127 -10.90 2.58 -2.32
N MET A 128 -11.78 2.54 -3.33
CA MET A 128 -13.23 2.69 -3.19
C MET A 128 -13.94 1.41 -3.60
N ARG A 129 -14.78 0.87 -2.71
CA ARG A 129 -15.45 -0.44 -2.82
C ARG A 129 -16.97 -0.30 -2.72
N TYR A 130 -17.71 -1.16 -3.41
CA TYR A 130 -19.18 -1.25 -3.24
C TYR A 130 -19.61 -2.37 -2.26
N VAL A 131 -18.69 -3.26 -1.87
CA VAL A 131 -18.90 -4.27 -0.82
C VAL A 131 -17.97 -3.99 0.36
N SER A 132 -18.55 -3.86 1.55
CA SER A 132 -17.78 -3.75 2.81
C SER A 132 -17.24 -5.11 3.23
N GLY A 133 -16.09 -5.08 3.90
CA GLY A 133 -15.40 -6.24 4.47
C GLY A 133 -14.22 -5.77 5.30
N ASP A 134 -13.49 -6.71 5.89
CA ASP A 134 -12.10 -6.42 6.26
C ASP A 134 -11.33 -5.97 5.01
N TRP A 135 -10.28 -5.16 5.21
CA TRP A 135 -9.54 -4.57 4.09
C TRP A 135 -8.99 -5.63 3.12
N ASP A 136 -8.75 -6.84 3.62
CA ASP A 136 -8.15 -7.97 2.92
C ASP A 136 -9.14 -9.10 2.61
N ASN A 137 -10.43 -8.89 2.88
CA ASN A 137 -11.50 -9.79 2.51
C ASN A 137 -11.63 -9.86 0.99
N LEU A 138 -11.67 -11.08 0.43
CA LEU A 138 -11.61 -11.29 -1.00
C LEU A 138 -12.83 -10.72 -1.76
N ASP A 139 -14.04 -10.82 -1.21
CA ASP A 139 -15.25 -10.32 -1.86
C ASP A 139 -15.29 -8.79 -1.84
N SER A 140 -14.86 -8.18 -0.74
CA SER A 140 -14.63 -6.74 -0.69
C SER A 140 -13.57 -6.31 -1.70
N LEU A 141 -12.41 -6.98 -1.76
CA LEU A 141 -11.33 -6.67 -2.72
C LEU A 141 -11.77 -6.79 -4.19
N LYS A 142 -12.63 -7.75 -4.52
CA LYS A 142 -13.19 -7.87 -5.89
C LYS A 142 -14.12 -6.71 -6.25
N SER A 143 -14.71 -6.05 -5.25
CA SER A 143 -15.67 -4.96 -5.42
C SER A 143 -15.03 -3.58 -5.61
N ARG A 144 -13.71 -3.50 -5.77
CA ARG A 144 -13.00 -2.22 -5.97
C ARG A 144 -13.34 -1.62 -7.33
N ILE A 145 -13.71 -0.35 -7.31
CA ILE A 145 -14.05 0.44 -8.51
C ILE A 145 -12.89 1.37 -8.89
N MET A 146 -12.19 1.91 -7.89
CA MET A 146 -11.08 2.85 -8.08
C MET A 146 -10.01 2.57 -7.03
N VAL A 147 -8.74 2.57 -7.44
CA VAL A 147 -7.60 2.19 -6.59
C VAL A 147 -6.42 3.11 -6.89
N ALA A 148 -5.86 3.70 -5.83
CA ALA A 148 -4.54 4.32 -5.82
C ALA A 148 -3.58 3.41 -5.05
N ALA A 149 -2.61 2.83 -5.74
CA ALA A 149 -1.55 2.03 -5.16
C ALA A 149 -0.68 2.81 -4.14
N GLY A 150 -0.22 2.14 -3.09
CA GLY A 150 0.78 2.67 -2.16
C GLY A 150 2.21 2.57 -2.73
N GLY A 151 3.13 3.37 -2.20
CA GLY A 151 4.55 3.33 -2.60
C GLY A 151 5.38 2.34 -1.76
N SER A 152 6.53 1.90 -2.28
CA SER A 152 7.40 0.96 -1.54
C SER A 152 8.25 1.66 -0.48
N GLY A 153 8.69 0.91 0.52
CA GLY A 153 9.68 1.39 1.48
C GLY A 153 11.08 1.49 0.89
N THR A 154 11.94 2.26 1.56
CA THR A 154 13.37 2.37 1.26
C THR A 154 14.13 1.15 1.76
N GLU A 155 15.30 0.92 1.19
CA GLU A 155 16.28 0.02 1.77
C GLU A 155 17.59 0.77 2.01
N ASP A 156 18.24 0.51 3.14
CA ASP A 156 19.61 0.93 3.38
C ASP A 156 20.44 -0.28 3.77
N HIS A 157 21.19 -0.75 2.78
CA HIS A 157 22.03 -1.93 2.93
C HIS A 157 23.09 -1.98 1.83
N TRP A 158 24.27 -1.49 2.14
CA TRP A 158 25.49 -1.43 1.32
C TRP A 158 25.40 -0.32 0.27
N ALA A 159 24.20 -0.08 -0.26
CA ALA A 159 23.80 1.15 -0.89
C ALA A 159 22.40 1.54 -0.42
N ILE A 160 22.15 2.85 -0.36
CA ILE A 160 20.82 3.38 -0.17
C ILE A 160 20.02 3.17 -1.45
N ILE A 161 18.83 2.60 -1.32
CA ILE A 161 17.87 2.52 -2.39
C ILE A 161 16.54 3.14 -1.96
N GLU A 162 16.15 4.16 -2.69
CA GLU A 162 14.92 4.88 -2.45
C GLU A 162 13.68 4.03 -2.73
N GLY A 163 12.62 4.34 -1.99
CA GLY A 163 11.33 3.74 -2.22
C GLY A 163 10.76 4.17 -3.57
N SER A 164 10.01 3.28 -4.18
CA SER A 164 9.51 3.42 -5.54
C SER A 164 8.06 3.85 -5.55
N PRO A 165 7.62 4.64 -6.55
CA PRO A 165 6.25 5.10 -6.60
C PRO A 165 5.28 3.92 -6.72
N GLY A 166 4.05 4.11 -6.22
CA GLY A 166 2.97 3.16 -6.41
C GLY A 166 2.68 2.91 -7.89
N GLY A 167 2.39 1.66 -8.25
CA GLY A 167 2.10 1.27 -9.63
C GLY A 167 0.75 1.78 -10.17
N THR A 168 0.52 1.61 -11.47
CA THR A 168 -0.75 1.98 -12.14
C THR A 168 -1.59 0.75 -12.51
N LEU A 169 -1.57 0.29 -13.76
CA LEU A 169 -2.11 -1.03 -14.15
C LEU A 169 -1.08 -2.14 -13.94
N THR A 170 0.19 -1.76 -13.96
CA THR A 170 1.36 -2.61 -13.71
C THR A 170 2.26 -1.94 -12.68
N GLY A 171 2.88 -2.74 -11.83
CA GLY A 171 3.87 -2.27 -10.86
C GLY A 171 5.23 -2.06 -11.49
N TYR A 172 6.21 -1.77 -10.64
CA TYR A 172 7.61 -1.64 -11.02
C TYR A 172 8.39 -2.84 -10.48
N ASP A 173 9.32 -3.38 -11.28
CA ASP A 173 10.18 -4.48 -10.82
C ASP A 173 11.13 -4.01 -9.72
N GLY A 174 11.56 -4.92 -8.87
CA GLY A 174 12.49 -4.67 -7.77
C GLY A 174 13.75 -3.88 -8.12
N SER A 175 14.33 -3.24 -7.11
CA SER A 175 15.73 -2.80 -7.15
C SER A 175 16.62 -3.81 -6.42
N ARG A 176 17.91 -3.79 -6.72
CA ARG A 176 18.89 -4.48 -5.89
C ARG A 176 20.15 -3.67 -5.63
N ALA A 177 20.74 -3.80 -4.44
CA ALA A 177 22.11 -3.42 -4.15
C ALA A 177 23.02 -4.66 -4.14
N LEU A 178 24.26 -4.47 -4.59
CA LEU A 178 25.32 -5.47 -4.50
C LEU A 178 26.38 -4.95 -3.53
N LYS A 179 26.94 -5.83 -2.70
CA LYS A 179 28.13 -5.49 -1.93
C LYS A 179 29.28 -5.09 -2.87
N PRO A 180 30.02 -4.02 -2.57
CA PRO A 180 31.22 -3.67 -3.30
C PRO A 180 32.19 -4.88 -3.41
N GLY A 181 32.61 -5.21 -4.64
CA GLY A 181 33.50 -6.34 -4.92
C GLY A 181 32.81 -7.67 -5.27
N CYS A 182 31.49 -7.79 -5.11
CA CYS A 182 30.73 -8.95 -5.59
C CYS A 182 30.30 -8.76 -7.06
N THR A 183 30.75 -9.65 -7.98
CA THR A 183 30.35 -9.64 -9.41
C THR A 183 29.40 -10.77 -9.81
N ASN A 184 29.23 -11.78 -8.96
CA ASN A 184 28.47 -12.98 -9.30
C ASN A 184 26.96 -12.75 -9.15
N ARG A 185 26.25 -12.59 -10.27
CA ARG A 185 24.79 -12.36 -10.32
C ARG A 185 23.95 -13.66 -10.31
N SER A 186 24.60 -14.82 -10.38
CA SER A 186 23.96 -16.11 -10.69
C SER A 186 22.98 -16.60 -9.62
N ALA A 187 23.04 -16.05 -8.40
CA ALA A 187 22.17 -16.43 -7.29
C ALA A 187 21.11 -15.36 -6.94
N LEU A 188 20.93 -14.32 -7.77
CA LEU A 188 20.11 -13.16 -7.44
C LEU A 188 18.94 -12.96 -8.42
N ASP A 189 17.73 -13.26 -7.95
CA ASP A 189 16.49 -12.91 -8.67
C ASP A 189 15.94 -11.59 -8.14
N ILE A 190 15.79 -10.63 -9.05
CA ILE A 190 15.06 -9.39 -8.73
C ILE A 190 13.59 -9.75 -8.51
N ALA A 191 12.97 -9.11 -7.52
CA ALA A 191 11.53 -9.20 -7.37
C ALA A 191 10.79 -8.70 -8.61
N VAL A 192 9.72 -9.38 -8.98
CA VAL A 192 8.95 -9.07 -10.19
C VAL A 192 7.69 -8.30 -9.81
N ARG A 193 7.38 -7.26 -10.58
CA ARG A 193 6.18 -6.43 -10.40
C ARG A 193 4.90 -7.25 -10.30
N ALA A 194 3.92 -6.71 -9.58
CA ALA A 194 2.54 -7.21 -9.68
C ALA A 194 1.84 -6.63 -10.92
N THR A 195 0.74 -7.26 -11.31
CA THR A 195 -0.19 -6.81 -12.37
C THR A 195 -1.62 -6.85 -11.85
N GLN A 196 -2.59 -6.47 -12.68
CA GLN A 196 -4.01 -6.62 -12.34
C GLN A 196 -4.44 -8.07 -12.06
N THR A 197 -3.73 -9.05 -12.62
CA THR A 197 -4.11 -10.47 -12.57
C THR A 197 -3.18 -11.34 -11.72
N SER A 198 -2.06 -10.80 -11.23
CA SER A 198 -1.10 -11.55 -10.43
C SER A 198 -0.39 -10.69 -9.39
N GLY A 199 -0.16 -11.28 -8.21
CA GLY A 199 0.69 -10.72 -7.18
C GLY A 199 2.14 -10.59 -7.62
N GLY A 200 2.90 -9.70 -6.98
CA GLY A 200 4.32 -9.53 -7.27
C GLY A 200 5.11 -10.70 -6.70
N LYS A 201 6.14 -11.16 -7.41
CA LYS A 201 7.02 -12.24 -6.94
C LYS A 201 8.14 -11.63 -6.11
N GLY A 202 8.32 -12.11 -4.88
CA GLY A 202 9.47 -11.70 -4.05
C GLY A 202 10.80 -12.19 -4.64
N GLY A 203 11.83 -11.35 -4.52
CA GLY A 203 13.18 -11.62 -5.00
C GLY A 203 13.89 -12.71 -4.18
N VAL A 204 14.96 -13.27 -4.74
CA VAL A 204 15.78 -14.32 -4.12
C VAL A 204 17.20 -13.78 -3.92
N GLY A 205 17.70 -13.87 -2.69
CA GLY A 205 19.06 -13.49 -2.31
C GLY A 205 20.09 -14.58 -2.56
N TYR A 206 21.37 -14.23 -2.33
CA TYR A 206 22.52 -15.07 -2.65
C TYR A 206 22.54 -16.43 -1.93
N GLU A 207 22.02 -16.50 -0.69
CA GLU A 207 21.97 -17.75 0.09
C GLU A 207 20.78 -18.66 -0.30
N GLY A 208 20.08 -18.37 -1.39
CA GLY A 208 19.00 -19.21 -1.93
C GLY A 208 17.67 -19.09 -1.17
N ASN A 209 16.92 -20.20 -1.09
CA ASN A 209 15.51 -20.21 -0.62
C ASN A 209 15.29 -19.70 0.81
N ILE A 210 16.32 -19.65 1.66
CA ILE A 210 16.22 -19.16 3.04
C ILE A 210 16.15 -17.63 3.12
N ASN A 211 16.59 -16.94 2.06
CA ASN A 211 16.68 -15.50 1.93
C ASN A 211 15.83 -15.06 0.74
N ARG A 212 14.52 -15.27 0.83
CA ARG A 212 13.56 -14.94 -0.21
C ARG A 212 12.48 -14.01 0.33
N GLY A 213 12.18 -12.96 -0.42
CA GLY A 213 11.01 -12.13 -0.15
C GLY A 213 9.73 -12.92 -0.38
N GLU A 214 8.73 -12.73 0.45
CA GLU A 214 7.42 -13.31 0.22
C GLU A 214 6.79 -12.71 -1.04
N SER A 215 6.01 -13.53 -1.75
CA SER A 215 5.25 -13.03 -2.89
C SER A 215 3.95 -12.41 -2.40
N GLY A 216 3.53 -11.34 -3.06
CA GLY A 216 2.24 -10.72 -2.79
C GLY A 216 1.09 -11.56 -3.32
N SER A 217 -0.11 -11.21 -2.88
CA SER A 217 -1.36 -11.77 -3.37
C SER A 217 -2.29 -10.64 -3.83
N PHE A 218 -3.48 -10.98 -4.31
CA PHE A 218 -4.44 -9.97 -4.75
C PHE A 218 -4.80 -9.01 -3.61
N GLY A 219 -4.45 -7.73 -3.74
CA GLY A 219 -4.69 -6.74 -2.69
C GLY A 219 -3.61 -6.63 -1.62
N LYS A 220 -2.61 -7.52 -1.57
CA LYS A 220 -1.64 -7.57 -0.46
C LYS A 220 -0.21 -7.69 -0.96
N ALA A 221 0.70 -7.03 -0.23
CA ALA A 221 2.13 -7.18 -0.45
C ALA A 221 2.59 -8.55 -0.05
N GLY A 222 3.76 -8.93 -0.58
CA GLY A 222 4.62 -9.78 0.21
C GLY A 222 5.34 -8.96 1.28
N GLY A 223 5.90 -9.66 2.27
CA GLY A 223 6.87 -9.13 3.22
C GLY A 223 8.25 -9.80 3.14
N GLN A 224 9.12 -9.47 4.09
CA GLN A 224 10.34 -10.24 4.36
C GLN A 224 10.06 -11.16 5.54
N PRO A 225 10.12 -12.50 5.34
CA PRO A 225 9.70 -13.44 6.37
C PRO A 225 10.75 -13.63 7.47
N ASN A 226 12.03 -13.39 7.15
CA ASN A 226 13.16 -13.67 8.04
C ASN A 226 13.82 -12.41 8.60
N ASN A 227 13.30 -11.22 8.27
CA ASN A 227 13.80 -9.93 8.72
C ASN A 227 15.30 -9.70 8.40
N GLN A 228 15.83 -10.29 7.33
CA GLN A 228 17.27 -10.19 7.06
C GLN A 228 17.63 -9.15 5.99
N TRP A 229 16.87 -9.05 4.90
CA TRP A 229 17.25 -8.19 3.76
C TRP A 229 16.02 -7.62 3.04
N GLY A 230 16.02 -6.34 2.65
CA GLY A 230 15.01 -5.77 1.77
C GLY A 230 13.88 -4.94 2.38
N SER A 231 13.10 -4.29 1.51
CA SER A 231 12.05 -3.33 1.88
C SER A 231 10.66 -3.73 1.41
N GLY A 232 9.64 -3.43 2.21
CA GLY A 232 8.26 -3.77 1.88
C GLY A 232 7.78 -3.04 0.63
N GLY A 233 7.19 -3.76 -0.31
CA GLY A 233 6.58 -3.11 -1.46
C GLY A 233 5.31 -2.32 -1.07
N GLY A 234 4.80 -1.48 -1.98
CA GLY A 234 3.59 -0.67 -1.76
C GLY A 234 2.27 -1.26 -2.23
N GLY A 235 1.22 -1.02 -1.42
CA GLY A 235 -0.20 -1.35 -1.58
C GLY A 235 -0.66 -1.55 -3.01
N LEU A 236 -0.87 -2.79 -3.47
CA LEU A 236 -1.15 -3.18 -4.85
C LEU A 236 -0.12 -2.66 -5.86
N LEU A 237 0.59 -3.60 -6.49
CA LEU A 237 1.59 -3.37 -7.54
C LEU A 237 2.96 -2.99 -6.98
N TRP A 238 3.65 -4.03 -6.53
CA TRP A 238 4.85 -3.99 -5.69
C TRP A 238 6.14 -3.77 -6.47
N ARG A 239 7.03 -2.94 -5.92
CA ARG A 239 8.49 -2.95 -6.11
C ARG A 239 9.13 -3.32 -4.78
N TRP A 240 10.06 -4.27 -4.80
CA TRP A 240 10.84 -4.73 -3.65
C TRP A 240 12.27 -4.26 -3.81
N CYS A 241 12.88 -3.81 -2.73
CA CYS A 241 14.30 -3.56 -2.73
C CYS A 241 15.02 -4.69 -1.99
N TRP A 242 16.16 -5.13 -2.52
CA TRP A 242 16.97 -6.21 -1.97
C TRP A 242 18.44 -5.83 -1.99
N SER A 243 19.14 -6.07 -0.91
CA SER A 243 20.57 -5.87 -0.86
C SER A 243 21.26 -7.15 -0.44
N CYS A 244 22.30 -7.51 -1.18
CA CYS A 244 23.00 -8.78 -1.03
C CYS A 244 24.52 -8.61 -1.19
N CYS A 245 25.26 -8.93 -0.13
CA CYS A 245 26.16 -10.09 0.00
C CYS A 245 26.33 -10.32 1.52
#